data_AF-A0A6G1JHJ5-F1
#
_entry.id   AF-A0A6G1JHJ5-F1
#
_cell.length_a   1.000
_cell.length_b   1.000
_cell.length_c   1.000
_cell.angle_alpha   90.00
_cell.angle_beta   90.00
_cell.angle_gamma   90.00
#
_symmetry.space_group_name_H-M   'P 1'
#
loop_
_entity.id
_entity.type
_entity.pdbx_description
1 polymer ?
#
loop_
_entity_poly.entity_id
_entity_poly.type
_entity_poly.pdbx_seq_one_letter_code
_entity_poly.pdbx_strand_id
1 'polypeptide(L)'
;MAVTMAENKILHPALRALQLIFAIIVMGTDGYAIHMYHGYTSYIHTTAGDLYVHFGVPNAWSFLMFSTAWTILVVIFQFIAGNAFADRALIGYITVEVVALHSWFAGWIAVAANIGTTACSEGYFSCGALKAATVFGAVE
;
A
#
# COMPACT_ATOMS: atom_id res chain seq x y z
N MET A 1 -11.88 26.16 16.11
CA MET A 1 -10.60 25.97 16.82
C MET A 1 -9.51 26.53 15.92
N ALA A 2 -9.02 27.74 16.20
CA ALA A 2 -8.08 28.43 15.33
C ALA A 2 -6.67 27.92 15.61
N VAL A 3 -6.26 26.87 14.89
CA VAL A 3 -4.86 26.43 14.85
C VAL A 3 -4.05 27.56 14.22
N THR A 4 -3.05 28.06 14.95
CA THR A 4 -2.32 29.26 14.54
C THR A 4 -1.49 28.97 13.27
N MET A 5 -1.43 29.93 12.36
CA MET A 5 -0.79 29.81 11.03
C MET A 5 0.69 29.39 11.06
N ALA A 6 1.36 29.52 12.21
CA ALA A 6 2.74 29.07 12.42
C ALA A 6 2.86 27.54 12.66
N GLU A 7 1.85 26.93 13.27
CA GLU A 7 1.80 25.48 13.54
C GLU A 7 1.65 24.67 12.23
N ASN A 8 0.89 25.22 11.27
CA ASN A 8 0.66 24.61 9.96
C ASN A 8 1.90 24.54 9.05
N LYS A 9 2.91 25.41 9.25
CA LYS A 9 4.10 25.44 8.39
C LYS A 9 4.99 24.21 8.57
N ILE A 10 4.99 23.60 9.75
CA ILE A 10 5.82 22.44 10.09
C ILE A 10 4.98 21.15 10.04
N LEU A 11 3.71 21.21 10.44
CA LEU A 11 2.83 20.05 10.47
C LEU A 11 2.65 19.42 9.08
N HIS A 12 2.38 20.25 8.07
CA HIS A 12 2.11 19.79 6.72
C HIS A 12 3.29 19.03 6.07
N PRO A 13 4.54 19.54 6.07
CA PRO A 13 5.67 18.79 5.55
C PRO A 13 6.02 17.57 6.41
N ALA A 14 5.80 17.61 7.72
CA ALA A 14 6.03 16.45 8.60
C ALA A 14 5.07 15.29 8.27
N LEU A 15 3.78 15.57 8.05
CA LEU A 15 2.80 14.56 7.65
C LEU A 15 3.16 13.93 6.30
N ARG A 16 3.58 14.74 5.32
CA ARG A 16 4.02 14.24 4.01
C ARG A 16 5.28 13.38 4.09
N ALA A 17 6.24 13.76 4.93
CA ALA A 17 7.43 12.96 5.16
C ALA A 17 7.08 11.62 5.80
N LEU A 18 6.17 11.62 6.78
CA LEU A 18 5.72 10.39 7.44
C LEU A 18 4.98 9.47 6.46
N GLN A 19 4.06 10.01 5.66
CA GLN A 19 3.33 9.30 4.61
C GLN A 19 4.31 8.66 3.60
N LEU A 20 5.34 9.39 3.18
CA LEU A 20 6.37 8.87 2.28
C LEU A 20 7.17 7.73 2.93
N ILE A 21 7.56 7.88 4.20
CA ILE A 21 8.30 6.85 4.94
C ILE A 21 7.48 5.56 5.04
N PHE A 22 6.19 5.66 5.40
CA PHE A 22 5.31 4.50 5.46
C PHE A 22 5.09 3.88 4.09
N ALA A 23 4.90 4.67 3.03
CA ALA A 23 4.83 4.17 1.65
C ALA A 23 6.06 3.35 1.26
N ILE A 24 7.27 3.82 1.59
CA ILE A 24 8.52 3.10 1.29
C ILE A 24 8.62 1.80 2.10
N ILE A 25 8.26 1.82 3.39
CA ILE A 25 8.30 0.63 4.24
C ILE A 25 7.31 -0.43 3.72
N VAL A 26 6.07 -0.03 3.42
CA VAL A 26 5.04 -0.93 2.88
C VAL A 26 5.47 -1.47 1.52
N MET A 27 5.99 -0.61 0.63
CA MET A 27 6.54 -1.03 -0.67
C MET A 27 7.68 -2.06 -0.50
N GLY A 28 8.61 -1.84 0.42
CA GLY A 28 9.72 -2.77 0.65
C GLY A 28 9.27 -4.11 1.22
N THR A 29 8.35 -4.09 2.18
CA THR A 29 7.87 -5.30 2.87
C THR A 29 6.90 -6.12 2.01
N ASP A 30 5.95 -5.48 1.34
CA ASP A 30 5.01 -6.09 0.42
C ASP A 30 5.73 -6.59 -0.86
N GLY A 31 6.64 -5.79 -1.41
CA GLY A 31 7.47 -6.17 -2.56
C GLY A 31 8.35 -7.37 -2.30
N TYR A 32 8.98 -7.43 -1.12
CA TYR A 32 9.72 -8.60 -0.69
C TYR A 32 8.84 -9.84 -0.59
N ALA A 33 7.63 -9.69 -0.04
CA ALA A 33 6.70 -10.81 0.09
C ALA A 33 6.21 -11.33 -1.27
N ILE A 34 5.89 -10.43 -2.21
CA ILE A 34 5.54 -10.75 -3.60
C ILE A 34 6.69 -11.50 -4.28
N HIS A 35 7.91 -10.96 -4.17
CA HIS A 35 9.10 -11.60 -4.73
C HIS A 35 9.32 -12.99 -4.12
N MET A 36 9.21 -13.15 -2.80
CA MET A 36 9.45 -14.44 -2.16
C MET A 36 8.35 -15.48 -2.44
N TYR A 37 7.11 -15.07 -2.71
CA TYR A 37 6.04 -16.00 -3.04
C TYR A 37 6.28 -16.69 -4.39
N HIS A 38 6.82 -15.96 -5.39
CA HIS A 38 7.17 -16.40 -6.76
C HIS A 38 6.11 -17.21 -7.54
N GLY A 39 4.91 -17.43 -6.99
CA GLY A 39 3.90 -18.34 -7.53
C GLY A 39 4.33 -19.80 -7.37
N TYR A 40 3.39 -20.69 -7.12
CA TYR A 40 3.67 -22.13 -7.03
C TYR A 40 2.58 -22.96 -7.70
N THR A 41 2.96 -24.12 -8.23
CA THR A 41 2.01 -25.12 -8.71
C THR A 41 1.78 -26.14 -7.60
N SER A 42 0.54 -26.35 -7.19
CA SER A 42 0.18 -27.45 -6.30
C SER A 42 -0.60 -28.52 -7.04
N TYR A 43 -0.37 -29.75 -6.61
CA TYR A 43 -1.08 -30.92 -7.11
C TYR A 43 -2.22 -31.23 -6.14
N ILE A 44 -3.45 -31.20 -6.63
CA ILE A 44 -4.65 -31.39 -5.81
C ILE A 44 -5.36 -32.65 -6.30
N HIS A 45 -5.51 -33.62 -5.40
CA HIS A 45 -6.38 -34.77 -5.61
C HIS A 45 -7.81 -34.37 -5.28
N THR A 46 -8.69 -34.43 -6.27
CA THR A 46 -10.13 -34.25 -6.07
C THR A 46 -10.87 -35.55 -6.40
N THR A 47 -12.09 -35.71 -5.89
CA THR A 47 -12.96 -36.87 -6.20
C THR A 47 -13.29 -37.00 -7.70
N ALA A 48 -13.05 -35.96 -8.51
CA ALA A 48 -13.26 -35.96 -9.96
C ALA A 48 -11.97 -36.23 -10.78
N GLY A 49 -10.83 -36.43 -10.10
CA GLY A 49 -9.52 -36.65 -10.73
C GLY A 49 -8.46 -35.64 -10.27
N ASP A 50 -7.27 -35.82 -10.83
CA ASP A 50 -6.07 -35.11 -10.38
C ASP A 50 -5.81 -33.90 -11.25
N LEU A 51 -5.58 -32.75 -10.63
CA LEU A 51 -5.29 -31.52 -11.36
C LEU A 51 -4.06 -30.80 -10.80
N TYR A 52 -3.27 -30.24 -11.71
CA TYR A 52 -2.24 -29.27 -11.39
C TYR A 52 -2.85 -27.86 -11.40
N VAL A 53 -2.85 -27.19 -10.25
CA VAL A 53 -3.35 -25.82 -10.12
C VAL A 53 -2.16 -24.90 -9.89
N HIS A 54 -2.05 -23.86 -10.71
CA HIS A 54 -1.02 -22.84 -10.53
C HIS A 54 -1.59 -21.66 -9.74
N PHE A 55 -1.00 -21.40 -8.57
CA PHE A 55 -1.30 -20.27 -7.72
C PHE A 55 -0.31 -19.14 -8.01
N GLY A 56 -0.80 -18.07 -8.63
CA GLY A 56 -0.06 -16.82 -8.80
C GLY A 56 -0.03 -15.99 -7.51
N VAL A 57 0.74 -14.90 -7.52
CA VAL A 57 0.78 -13.94 -6.41
C VAL A 57 -0.63 -13.38 -6.16
N PRO A 58 -1.09 -13.25 -4.91
CA PRO A 58 -2.40 -12.69 -4.62
C PRO A 58 -2.54 -11.25 -5.15
N ASN A 59 -3.64 -10.99 -5.88
CA ASN A 59 -3.94 -9.67 -6.44
C ASN A 59 -3.98 -8.55 -5.37
N ALA A 60 -4.35 -8.89 -4.13
CA ALA A 60 -4.37 -7.96 -3.02
C ALA A 60 -2.99 -7.36 -2.73
N TRP A 61 -1.94 -8.17 -2.79
CA TRP A 61 -0.57 -7.73 -2.51
C TRP A 61 -0.13 -6.77 -3.62
N SER A 62 -0.33 -7.15 -4.88
CA SER A 62 -0.03 -6.27 -6.02
C SER A 62 -0.81 -4.94 -5.99
N PHE A 63 -2.04 -4.92 -5.46
CA PHE A 63 -2.82 -3.69 -5.34
C PHE A 63 -2.30 -2.76 -4.23
N LEU A 64 -1.85 -3.30 -3.08
CA LEU A 64 -1.20 -2.50 -2.05
C LEU A 64 0.11 -1.89 -2.58
N MET A 65 0.91 -2.66 -3.29
CA MET A 65 2.07 -2.18 -4.03
C MET A 65 1.75 -1.01 -4.96
N PHE A 66 0.71 -1.14 -5.78
CA PHE A 66 0.23 -0.04 -6.63
C PHE A 66 -0.14 1.20 -5.81
N SER A 67 -0.84 1.02 -4.69
CA SER A 67 -1.22 2.13 -3.82
C SER A 67 -0.02 2.84 -3.22
N THR A 68 1.03 2.11 -2.82
CA THR A 68 2.26 2.73 -2.29
C THR A 68 2.98 3.56 -3.36
N ALA A 69 3.05 3.06 -4.60
CA ALA A 69 3.62 3.79 -5.73
C ALA A 69 2.79 5.05 -6.05
N TRP A 70 1.46 4.94 -5.98
CA TRP A 70 0.55 6.06 -6.17
C TRP A 70 0.74 7.14 -5.09
N THR A 71 0.88 6.77 -3.82
CA THR A 71 1.17 7.72 -2.73
C THR A 71 2.47 8.49 -2.98
N ILE A 72 3.54 7.83 -3.44
CA ILE A 72 4.80 8.50 -3.79
C ILE A 72 4.59 9.53 -4.92
N LEU A 73 3.85 9.15 -5.96
CA LEU A 73 3.52 10.07 -7.06
C LEU A 73 2.70 11.27 -6.59
N VAL A 74 1.75 11.08 -5.68
CA VAL A 74 0.96 12.17 -5.11
C VAL A 74 1.84 13.13 -4.30
N VAL A 75 2.77 12.62 -3.48
CA VAL A 75 3.71 13.49 -2.73
C VAL A 75 4.59 14.31 -3.68
N ILE A 76 5.12 13.69 -4.75
CA ILE A 76 5.94 14.38 -5.76
C ILE A 76 5.11 15.44 -6.48
N PHE A 77 3.90 15.10 -6.91
CA PHE A 77 3.00 16.02 -7.60
C PHE A 77 2.67 17.23 -6.73
N GLN A 78 2.38 17.01 -5.44
CA GLN A 78 2.11 18.10 -4.51
C GLN A 78 3.32 18.99 -4.23
N PHE A 79 4.52 18.40 -4.15
CA PHE A 79 5.76 19.17 -4.00
C PHE A 79 5.99 20.12 -5.19
N ILE A 80 5.79 19.62 -6.41
CA ILE A 80 5.92 20.41 -7.63
C ILE A 80 4.80 21.46 -7.71
N ALA A 81 3.54 21.07 -7.47
CA ALA A 81 2.38 21.95 -7.55
C ALA A 81 2.44 23.09 -6.52
N GLY A 82 2.88 22.79 -5.29
CA GLY A 82 3.06 23.79 -4.23
C GLY A 82 4.12 24.85 -4.56
N ASN A 83 5.12 24.51 -5.37
CA ASN A 83 6.17 25.45 -5.79
C ASN A 83 5.82 26.24 -7.07
N ALA A 84 4.92 25.71 -7.91
CA ALA A 84 4.64 26.27 -9.24
C ALA A 84 3.29 27.00 -9.36
N PHE A 85 2.26 26.65 -8.59
CA PHE A 85 0.88 27.12 -8.82
C PHE A 85 0.12 27.45 -7.53
N ALA A 86 0.48 28.54 -6.86
CA ALA A 86 -0.12 28.95 -5.58
C ALA A 86 -1.65 29.20 -5.63
N ASP A 87 -2.23 29.60 -6.77
CA ASP A 87 -3.61 30.10 -6.85
C ASP A 87 -4.68 29.12 -7.41
N ARG A 88 -4.30 28.01 -8.05
CA ARG A 88 -5.26 26.99 -8.58
C ARG A 88 -5.06 25.58 -8.02
N ALA A 89 -4.08 25.39 -7.13
CA ALA A 89 -3.74 24.08 -6.62
C ALA A 89 -4.82 23.46 -5.72
N LEU A 90 -5.64 24.25 -5.02
CA LEU A 90 -6.50 23.75 -3.94
C LEU A 90 -7.51 22.65 -4.35
N ILE A 91 -8.18 22.79 -5.50
CA ILE A 91 -9.18 21.78 -5.93
C ILE A 91 -8.49 20.49 -6.36
N GLY A 92 -7.45 20.59 -7.21
CA GLY A 92 -6.68 19.44 -7.68
C GLY A 92 -6.00 18.70 -6.52
N TYR A 93 -5.45 19.45 -5.58
CA TYR A 93 -4.79 18.98 -4.38
C TYR A 93 -5.71 18.09 -3.52
N ILE A 94 -6.93 18.55 -3.21
CA ILE A 94 -7.87 17.79 -2.39
C ILE A 94 -8.29 16.50 -3.11
N THR A 95 -8.55 16.56 -4.42
CA THR A 95 -8.95 15.36 -5.18
C THR A 95 -7.88 14.28 -5.24
N VAL A 96 -6.62 14.63 -5.51
CA VAL A 96 -5.55 13.61 -5.60
C VAL A 96 -5.27 12.97 -4.25
N GLU A 97 -5.42 13.74 -3.18
CA GLU A 97 -5.21 13.27 -1.82
C GLU A 97 -6.34 12.35 -1.36
N VAL A 98 -7.60 12.72 -1.61
CA VAL A 98 -8.74 11.83 -1.32
C VAL A 98 -8.61 10.52 -2.07
N VAL A 99 -8.20 10.55 -3.34
CA VAL A 99 -7.97 9.33 -4.13
C VAL A 99 -6.85 8.48 -3.54
N ALA A 100 -5.73 9.08 -3.13
CA ALA A 100 -4.63 8.36 -2.48
C ALA A 100 -5.06 7.67 -1.18
N LEU A 101 -5.72 8.40 -0.29
CA LEU A 101 -6.21 7.85 0.98
C LEU A 101 -7.22 6.71 0.74
N HIS A 102 -8.10 6.86 -0.25
CA HIS A 102 -9.09 5.84 -0.57
C HIS A 102 -8.46 4.59 -1.19
N SER A 103 -7.52 4.77 -2.13
CA SER A 103 -6.79 3.65 -2.74
C SER A 103 -5.95 2.89 -1.71
N TRP A 104 -5.33 3.62 -0.78
CA TRP A 104 -4.53 3.03 0.27
C TRP A 104 -5.37 2.28 1.27
N PHE A 105 -6.47 2.88 1.74
CA PHE A 105 -7.40 2.20 2.64
C PHE A 105 -7.94 0.90 2.01
N ALA A 106 -8.32 0.95 0.73
CA ALA A 106 -8.75 -0.24 0.01
C ALA A 106 -7.64 -1.30 -0.11
N GLY A 107 -6.40 -0.87 -0.41
CA GLY A 107 -5.24 -1.74 -0.51
C GLY A 107 -4.91 -2.43 0.81
N TRP A 108 -4.93 -1.67 1.89
CA TRP A 108 -4.69 -2.17 3.24
C TRP A 108 -5.74 -3.21 3.66
N ILE A 109 -7.03 -2.92 3.47
CA ILE A 109 -8.11 -3.88 3.77
C ILE A 109 -7.96 -5.16 2.93
N ALA A 110 -7.64 -5.02 1.64
CA ALA A 110 -7.46 -6.17 0.76
C ALA A 110 -6.32 -7.08 1.24
N VAL A 111 -5.20 -6.52 1.67
CA VAL A 111 -4.07 -7.30 2.21
C VAL A 111 -4.38 -7.88 3.59
N ALA A 112 -5.01 -7.11 4.48
CA ALA A 112 -5.42 -7.57 5.79
C ALA A 112 -6.37 -8.79 5.72
N ALA A 113 -7.35 -8.75 4.80
CA ALA A 113 -8.25 -9.88 4.56
C ALA A 113 -7.53 -11.09 3.95
N ASN A 114 -6.45 -10.86 3.18
CA ASN A 114 -5.70 -11.91 2.52
C ASN A 114 -4.76 -12.68 3.48
N ILE A 115 -4.27 -12.04 4.56
CA ILE A 115 -3.38 -12.69 5.56
C ILE A 115 -4.01 -13.91 6.21
N GLY A 116 -5.33 -13.92 6.43
CA GLY A 116 -6.04 -15.04 7.03
C GLY A 116 -6.31 -16.22 6.10
N THR A 117 -5.90 -16.13 4.82
CA THR A 117 -6.19 -17.14 3.80
C THR A 117 -5.02 -18.12 3.62
N THR A 118 -5.25 -19.19 2.85
CA THR A 118 -4.24 -20.21 2.52
C THR A 118 -2.99 -19.64 1.81
N ALA A 119 -3.07 -18.43 1.27
CA ALA A 119 -1.92 -17.71 0.71
C ALA A 119 -0.84 -17.40 1.76
N CYS A 120 -1.21 -17.35 3.04
CA CYS A 120 -0.34 -17.10 4.19
C CYS A 120 -0.40 -18.27 5.19
N SER A 121 -0.40 -19.50 4.69
CA SER A 121 -0.35 -20.73 5.52
C SER A 121 1.05 -20.99 6.08
N GLU A 122 1.12 -21.68 7.23
CA GLU A 122 2.35 -22.04 7.95
C GLU A 122 3.41 -22.62 7.00
N GLY A 123 4.57 -21.95 6.89
CA GLY A 123 5.72 -22.40 6.09
C GLY A 123 6.38 -21.31 5.23
N TYR A 124 5.68 -20.22 4.91
CA TYR A 124 6.23 -19.15 4.06
C TYR A 124 6.78 -17.97 4.90
N PHE A 125 8.10 -17.80 4.88
CA PHE A 125 8.81 -16.69 5.56
C PHE A 125 8.33 -15.29 5.12
N SER A 126 7.77 -15.16 3.91
CA SER A 126 7.19 -13.93 3.37
C SER A 126 5.97 -13.41 4.14
N CYS A 127 5.25 -14.28 4.84
CA CYS A 127 4.04 -13.91 5.56
C CYS A 127 4.34 -12.98 6.77
N GLY A 128 5.54 -13.07 7.35
CA GLY A 128 5.99 -12.16 8.42
C GLY A 128 6.19 -10.74 7.91
N ALA A 129 6.79 -10.58 6.73
CA ALA A 129 6.96 -9.29 6.08
C ALA A 129 5.60 -8.67 5.70
N LEU A 130 4.65 -9.48 5.22
CA LEU A 130 3.31 -9.02 4.87
C LEU A 130 2.51 -8.53 6.09
N LYS A 131 2.64 -9.22 7.24
CA LYS A 131 2.04 -8.76 8.52
C LYS A 131 2.63 -7.42 8.95
N ALA A 132 3.95 -7.24 8.82
CA ALA A 132 4.58 -5.95 9.09
C ALA A 132 4.07 -4.86 8.13
N ALA A 133 3.98 -5.16 6.83
CA ALA A 133 3.41 -4.25 5.82
C ALA A 133 1.99 -3.81 6.20
N THR A 134 1.19 -4.72 6.74
CA THR A 134 -0.21 -4.43 7.14
C THR A 134 -0.31 -3.56 8.39
N VAL A 135 0.62 -3.71 9.35
CA VAL A 135 0.69 -2.83 10.54
C VAL A 135 1.11 -1.43 10.13
N PHE A 136 2.15 -1.28 9.32
CA PHE A 136 2.58 0.04 8.83
C PHE A 136 1.57 0.65 7.86
N GLY A 137 0.86 -0.18 7.09
CA GLY A 137 -0.23 0.24 6.21
C GLY A 137 -1.45 0.81 6.94
N ALA A 138 -1.62 0.54 8.23
CA ALA A 138 -2.79 1.03 8.97
C ALA A 138 -2.70 2.52 9.37
N VAL A 139 -1.55 3.17 9.22
CA VAL A 139 -1.24 4.48 9.83
C VAL A 139 -0.90 5.56 8.79
N GLU A 140 -1.41 5.45 7.56
CA GLU A 140 -1.24 6.51 6.55
C GLU A 140 -1.96 7.81 6.92
#